data_AF-A0AAX0MHI9-F1
#
_entry.id   AF-A0AAX0MHI9-F1
#
_cell.length_a   1.000
_cell.length_b   1.000
_cell.length_c   1.000
_cell.angle_alpha   90.00
_cell.angle_beta   90.00
_cell.angle_gamma   90.00
#
_symmetry.space_group_name_H-M   'P 1'
#
loop_
_entity.id
_entity.type
_entity.pdbx_description
1 polymer ?
#
loop_
_entity_poly.entity_id
_entity_poly.type
_entity_poly.pdbx_seq_one_letter_code
_entity_poly.pdbx_strand_id
1 'polypeptide(L)'
;MKLSLLITVSAALAGIVWFSVNVDERDQLTQLSSELQDKSITLVDSDSTPPQRQSSTQKSKSKSDNMPTETQDLAERLNRSKGRALKVEIETFWHTCMSELNCEFKLNELAIDLSAERFNLLANYHQLDGLWQQSVGNLLFDEQQPLASRVARLKSEARKIWGELAEVIFADEFALYDFSLQAEQLDAVSAQDYVKAFEDLITEWQGNENALGLDSNQTKYERAVALIPASMNGIERQTLIQELQKNYLSEQESNQIRTREQQIVKQKQQVRSYQTELKQLESRLATQRATSHASWSESDWQRYYQKEIANFRREFFAS
;
A
#
# COMPACT_ATOMS: atom_id res chain seq x y z
N MET A 1 6.15 28.46 28.68
CA MET A 1 5.16 27.38 28.51
C MET A 1 5.29 26.85 27.10
N LYS A 2 5.85 25.65 26.93
CA LYS A 2 6.00 24.98 25.63
C LYS A 2 4.77 24.07 25.43
N LEU A 3 3.98 24.35 24.41
CA LEU A 3 2.86 23.52 23.99
C LEU A 3 3.47 22.26 23.35
N SER A 4 3.31 21.12 24.03
CA SER A 4 3.74 19.81 23.51
C SER A 4 2.61 19.28 22.64
N LEU A 5 2.80 19.26 21.33
CA LEU A 5 1.87 18.63 20.39
C LEU A 5 2.07 17.11 20.44
N LEU A 6 1.11 16.43 21.06
CA LEU A 6 0.88 14.99 20.94
C LEU A 6 0.49 14.69 19.48
N ILE A 7 1.39 14.03 18.75
CA ILE A 7 1.07 13.46 17.44
C ILE A 7 0.60 12.03 17.69
N THR A 8 -0.73 11.85 17.70
CA THR A 8 -1.37 10.54 17.58
C THR A 8 -1.17 10.05 16.15
N VAL A 9 -0.33 9.02 15.96
CA VAL A 9 -0.18 8.33 14.68
C VAL A 9 -1.29 7.29 14.59
N SER A 10 -2.39 7.66 13.92
CA SER A 10 -3.43 6.72 13.51
C SER A 10 -2.89 5.88 12.34
N ALA A 11 -2.77 4.57 12.55
CA ALA A 11 -2.37 3.62 11.52
C ALA A 11 -3.50 3.41 10.50
N ALA A 12 -3.59 4.30 9.50
CA ALA A 12 -4.27 3.99 8.25
C ALA A 12 -3.27 3.25 7.35
N LEU A 13 -3.31 1.92 7.39
CA LEU A 13 -2.54 1.06 6.50
C LEU A 13 -3.13 1.11 5.08
N ALA A 14 -2.77 2.15 4.33
CA ALA A 14 -2.68 2.08 2.88
C ALA A 14 -1.22 1.80 2.53
N GLY A 15 -0.96 0.75 1.75
CA GLY A 15 0.38 0.28 1.43
C GLY A 15 1.24 1.38 0.80
N ILE A 16 2.14 1.94 1.58
CA ILE A 16 3.29 2.71 1.07
C ILE A 16 4.52 1.89 1.44
N VAL A 17 5.03 1.17 0.44
CA VAL A 17 6.32 0.51 0.53
C VAL A 17 7.39 1.60 0.50
N TRP A 18 7.97 1.91 1.65
CA TRP A 18 9.11 2.82 1.76
C TRP A 18 10.38 2.10 1.33
N PHE A 19 10.74 2.22 0.05
CA PHE A 19 12.13 2.02 -0.39
C PHE A 19 12.77 3.38 -0.69
N SER A 20 14.04 3.52 -0.30
CA SER A 20 14.85 4.71 -0.48
C SER A 20 15.21 4.92 -1.96
N VAL A 21 14.23 5.38 -2.74
CA VAL A 21 14.41 5.91 -4.08
C VAL A 21 14.79 7.39 -3.97
N ASN A 22 15.73 7.85 -4.81
CA ASN A 22 16.15 9.24 -4.90
C ASN A 22 14.94 10.20 -4.99
N VAL A 23 15.07 11.38 -4.38
CA VAL A 23 14.01 12.37 -4.18
C VAL A 23 13.30 12.80 -5.49
N ASP A 24 13.95 12.65 -6.65
CA ASP A 24 13.40 13.03 -7.96
C ASP A 24 12.46 11.97 -8.60
N GLU A 25 12.51 10.71 -8.13
CA GLU A 25 11.69 9.60 -8.64
C GLU A 25 10.48 9.27 -7.76
N ARG A 26 10.48 9.70 -6.49
CA ARG A 26 9.34 9.52 -5.56
C ARG A 26 8.07 10.22 -6.05
N ASP A 27 8.20 11.37 -6.70
CA ASP A 27 7.04 12.11 -7.22
C ASP A 27 6.26 11.36 -8.30
N GLN A 28 6.90 10.41 -9.01
CA GLN A 28 6.22 9.64 -10.06
C GLN A 28 5.40 8.48 -9.51
N LEU A 29 5.91 7.76 -8.51
CA LEU A 29 5.23 6.57 -7.96
C LEU A 29 4.07 6.93 -7.01
N THR A 30 4.18 8.06 -6.32
CA THR A 30 3.17 8.45 -5.30
C THR A 30 1.85 8.95 -5.93
N GLN A 31 1.89 9.52 -7.14
CA GLN A 31 0.69 9.97 -7.86
C GLN A 31 -0.10 8.83 -8.52
N LEU A 32 0.57 7.73 -8.91
CA LEU A 32 -0.10 6.59 -9.56
C LEU A 32 -1.03 5.82 -8.59
N SER A 33 -0.73 5.84 -7.29
CA SER A 33 -1.48 5.06 -6.30
C SER A 33 -2.76 5.77 -5.81
N SER A 34 -2.79 7.10 -5.75
CA SER A 34 -3.90 7.86 -5.16
C SER A 34 -5.16 7.95 -6.02
N GLU A 35 -5.07 7.80 -7.34
CA GLU A 35 -6.24 7.96 -8.25
C GLU A 35 -6.93 6.64 -8.62
N LEU A 36 -6.34 5.48 -8.32
CA LEU A 36 -6.94 4.17 -8.62
C LEU A 36 -8.01 3.73 -7.62
N GLN A 37 -8.12 4.42 -6.48
CA GLN A 37 -9.05 4.05 -5.41
C GLN A 37 -10.45 4.67 -5.56
N ASP A 38 -10.62 5.65 -6.46
CA ASP A 38 -11.84 6.47 -6.55
C ASP A 38 -12.83 6.00 -7.65
N LYS A 39 -12.63 4.82 -8.25
CA LYS A 39 -13.40 4.38 -9.43
C LYS A 39 -14.15 3.05 -9.31
N SER A 40 -14.41 2.59 -8.09
CA SER A 40 -15.12 1.33 -7.85
C SER A 40 -16.38 1.49 -6.99
N ILE A 41 -17.24 2.49 -7.26
CA ILE A 41 -18.60 2.54 -6.68
C ILE A 41 -19.60 3.08 -7.69
N THR A 42 -20.43 2.20 -8.27
CA THR A 42 -21.82 2.32 -8.81
C THR A 42 -22.01 1.33 -9.96
N LEU A 43 -23.05 0.51 -10.14
CA LEU A 43 -24.50 0.55 -9.85
C LEU A 43 -25.06 -0.90 -9.85
N VAL A 44 -26.05 -1.22 -9.01
CA VAL A 44 -27.11 -2.19 -9.37
C VAL A 44 -28.45 -1.62 -8.95
N ASP A 45 -29.30 -1.51 -9.97
CA ASP A 45 -30.66 -0.98 -10.00
C ASP A 45 -31.63 -1.88 -9.22
N SER A 46 -32.58 -1.26 -8.53
CA SER A 46 -33.61 -1.93 -7.75
C SER A 46 -34.94 -1.81 -8.46
N ASP A 47 -35.43 -2.91 -9.03
CA ASP A 47 -36.86 -3.06 -9.26
C ASP A 47 -37.25 -4.55 -9.29
N SER A 48 -38.22 -4.94 -8.46
CA SER A 48 -39.22 -5.98 -8.71
C SER A 48 -40.14 -6.21 -7.51
N THR A 49 -41.42 -5.98 -7.78
CA THR A 49 -42.62 -6.17 -6.96
C THR A 49 -42.91 -7.66 -6.67
N PRO A 50 -43.62 -8.06 -5.57
CA PRO A 50 -43.58 -9.41 -5.00
C PRO A 50 -44.74 -10.33 -5.46
N PRO A 51 -44.58 -11.67 -5.33
CA PRO A 51 -45.73 -12.56 -5.24
C PRO A 51 -45.73 -13.46 -3.99
N GLN A 52 -46.83 -13.32 -3.23
CA GLN A 52 -47.73 -14.36 -2.73
C GLN A 52 -47.21 -15.65 -2.06
N ARG A 53 -47.66 -15.80 -0.81
CA ARG A 53 -47.72 -17.03 0.01
C ARG A 53 -48.35 -18.21 -0.73
N GLN A 54 -47.69 -19.37 -0.67
CA GLN A 54 -48.35 -20.67 -0.54
C GLN A 54 -47.55 -21.57 0.42
N SER A 55 -48.24 -22.00 1.49
CA SER A 55 -47.79 -23.05 2.39
C SER A 55 -47.93 -24.41 1.70
N SER A 56 -46.87 -25.20 1.69
CA SER A 56 -46.97 -26.65 1.53
C SER A 56 -46.01 -27.34 2.50
N THR A 57 -46.60 -28.00 3.47
CA THR A 57 -45.96 -28.83 4.47
C THR A 57 -45.44 -30.10 3.78
N GLN A 58 -44.13 -30.20 3.55
CA GLN A 58 -43.49 -31.47 3.20
C GLN A 58 -42.39 -31.79 4.21
N LYS A 59 -42.70 -32.84 4.97
CA LYS A 59 -41.86 -33.50 5.96
C LYS A 59 -40.75 -34.25 5.21
N SER A 60 -39.63 -33.58 4.97
CA SER A 60 -38.40 -34.21 4.46
C SER A 60 -37.54 -34.65 5.64
N LYS A 61 -37.17 -35.94 5.62
CA LYS A 61 -36.24 -36.57 6.55
C LYS A 61 -34.94 -35.78 6.61
N SER A 62 -34.55 -35.37 7.81
CA SER A 62 -33.23 -34.82 8.11
C SER A 62 -32.16 -35.86 7.83
N LYS A 63 -31.49 -35.70 6.68
CA LYS A 63 -30.14 -36.21 6.50
C LYS A 63 -29.25 -35.08 7.04
N SER A 64 -28.74 -35.27 8.26
CA SER A 64 -27.70 -34.41 8.83
C SER A 64 -26.42 -34.70 8.05
N ASP A 65 -26.27 -34.10 6.87
CA ASP A 65 -24.97 -33.98 6.24
C ASP A 65 -24.14 -33.02 7.11
N ASN A 66 -22.95 -33.46 7.51
CA ASN A 66 -21.96 -32.70 8.29
C ASN A 66 -21.62 -31.37 7.58
N MET A 67 -22.40 -30.32 7.81
CA MET A 67 -21.94 -28.95 7.61
C MET A 67 -21.09 -28.58 8.81
N PRO A 68 -19.87 -28.04 8.60
CA PRO A 68 -19.09 -27.49 9.70
C PRO A 68 -19.92 -26.45 10.46
N THR A 69 -19.79 -26.45 11.77
CA THR A 69 -20.33 -25.35 12.58
C THR A 69 -19.55 -24.06 12.28
N GLU A 70 -20.15 -22.90 12.53
CA GLU A 70 -19.46 -21.59 12.37
C GLU A 70 -18.11 -21.55 13.11
N THR A 71 -18.03 -22.22 14.27
CA THR A 71 -16.80 -22.39 15.06
C THR A 71 -15.74 -23.22 14.33
N GLN A 72 -16.14 -24.32 13.69
CA GLN A 72 -15.21 -25.17 12.93
C GLN A 72 -14.68 -24.46 11.68
N ASP A 73 -15.54 -23.70 10.98
CA ASP A 73 -15.12 -22.89 9.84
C ASP A 73 -14.11 -21.82 10.25
N LEU A 74 -14.34 -21.15 11.38
CA LEU A 74 -13.39 -20.17 11.93
C LEU A 74 -12.06 -20.82 12.33
N ALA A 75 -12.10 -21.97 13.01
CA ALA A 75 -10.89 -22.72 13.38
C ALA A 75 -10.08 -23.15 12.13
N GLU A 76 -10.75 -23.59 11.07
CA GLU A 76 -10.11 -23.95 9.81
C GLU A 76 -9.41 -22.75 9.15
N ARG A 77 -10.08 -21.58 9.11
CA ARG A 77 -9.46 -20.34 8.60
C ARG A 77 -8.28 -19.89 9.45
N LEU A 78 -8.38 -19.93 10.78
CA LEU A 78 -7.29 -19.57 11.69
C LEU A 78 -6.09 -20.52 11.57
N ASN A 79 -6.32 -21.82 11.37
CA ASN A 79 -5.26 -22.80 11.18
C ASN A 79 -4.53 -22.64 9.84
N ARG A 80 -5.25 -22.30 8.77
CA ARG A 80 -4.70 -22.21 7.40
C ARG A 80 -4.13 -20.84 7.04
N SER A 81 -4.66 -19.77 7.63
CA SER A 81 -4.22 -18.41 7.29
C SER A 81 -2.83 -18.10 7.85
N LYS A 82 -2.16 -17.16 7.18
CA LYS A 82 -0.86 -16.59 7.54
C LYS A 82 -0.85 -15.09 7.21
N GLY A 83 0.14 -14.36 7.70
CA GLY A 83 0.35 -12.95 7.37
C GLY A 83 -0.86 -12.08 7.68
N ARG A 84 -1.21 -11.20 6.75
CA ARG A 84 -2.34 -10.27 6.88
C ARG A 84 -3.68 -10.98 7.04
N ALA A 85 -3.90 -12.07 6.30
CA ALA A 85 -5.16 -12.81 6.38
C ALA A 85 -5.37 -13.38 7.79
N LEU A 86 -4.31 -13.91 8.42
CA LEU A 86 -4.38 -14.40 9.80
C LEU A 86 -4.65 -13.28 10.80
N LYS A 87 -3.96 -12.15 10.67
CA LYS A 87 -4.19 -10.98 11.54
C LYS A 87 -5.65 -10.54 11.47
N VAL A 88 -6.24 -10.49 10.27
CA VAL A 88 -7.66 -10.16 10.08
C VAL A 88 -8.59 -11.14 10.78
N GLU A 89 -8.37 -12.45 10.66
CA GLU A 89 -9.19 -13.46 11.36
C GLU A 89 -9.08 -13.33 12.89
N ILE A 90 -7.87 -13.10 13.41
CA ILE A 90 -7.63 -12.91 14.85
C ILE A 90 -8.35 -11.65 15.37
N GLU A 91 -8.17 -10.52 14.70
CA GLU A 91 -8.80 -9.25 15.10
C GLU A 91 -10.32 -9.33 14.99
N THR A 92 -10.84 -10.01 13.96
CA THR A 92 -12.28 -10.22 13.79
C THR A 92 -12.85 -11.07 14.93
N PHE A 93 -12.16 -12.14 15.33
CA PHE A 93 -12.53 -12.96 16.49
C PHE A 93 -12.63 -12.11 17.76
N TRP A 94 -11.57 -11.36 18.08
CA TRP A 94 -11.51 -10.56 19.29
C TRP A 94 -12.56 -9.45 19.30
N HIS A 95 -12.71 -8.74 18.17
CA HIS A 95 -13.73 -7.71 18.04
C HIS A 95 -15.14 -8.26 18.27
N THR A 96 -15.46 -9.41 17.67
CA THR A 96 -16.78 -10.05 17.78
C THR A 96 -17.05 -10.50 19.22
N CYS A 97 -16.13 -11.24 19.83
CA CYS A 97 -16.36 -11.79 21.16
C CYS A 97 -16.38 -10.71 22.25
N MET A 98 -15.64 -9.61 22.07
CA MET A 98 -15.68 -8.48 22.99
C MET A 98 -17.02 -7.75 22.91
N SER A 99 -17.56 -7.58 21.70
CA SER A 99 -18.90 -7.01 21.50
C SER A 99 -19.99 -7.88 22.13
N GLU A 100 -19.84 -9.20 22.11
CA GLU A 100 -20.79 -10.16 22.66
C GLU A 100 -20.54 -10.53 24.14
N LEU A 101 -19.46 -10.00 24.75
CA LEU A 101 -19.03 -10.28 26.13
C LEU A 101 -18.85 -11.78 26.43
N ASN A 102 -18.38 -12.56 25.45
CA ASN A 102 -18.30 -14.02 25.53
C ASN A 102 -16.92 -14.61 25.12
N CYS A 103 -15.86 -13.80 25.13
CA CYS A 103 -14.52 -14.22 24.67
C CYS A 103 -14.00 -15.50 25.32
N GLU A 104 -14.15 -15.67 26.64
CA GLU A 104 -13.68 -16.89 27.32
C GLU A 104 -14.41 -18.14 26.80
N PHE A 105 -15.73 -18.04 26.62
CA PHE A 105 -16.53 -19.13 26.07
C PHE A 105 -16.11 -19.46 24.63
N LYS A 106 -16.03 -18.43 23.77
CA LYS A 106 -15.65 -18.59 22.35
C LYS A 106 -14.22 -19.12 22.17
N LEU A 107 -13.30 -18.70 23.02
CA LEU A 107 -11.93 -19.19 23.03
C LEU A 107 -11.89 -20.68 23.41
N ASN A 108 -12.65 -21.08 24.43
CA ASN A 108 -12.76 -22.49 24.84
C ASN A 108 -13.39 -23.38 23.76
N GLU A 109 -14.38 -22.89 23.03
CA GLU A 109 -14.96 -23.63 21.89
C GLU A 109 -13.90 -23.88 20.80
N LEU A 110 -13.07 -22.89 20.48
CA LEU A 110 -12.00 -23.01 19.47
C LEU A 110 -10.82 -23.89 19.91
N ALA A 111 -10.61 -24.09 21.21
CA ALA A 111 -9.49 -24.88 21.74
C ALA A 111 -9.50 -26.34 21.27
N ILE A 112 -10.68 -26.86 20.90
CA ILE A 112 -10.87 -28.24 20.44
C ILE A 112 -10.33 -28.42 19.00
N ASP A 113 -10.51 -27.40 18.16
CA ASP A 113 -10.28 -27.48 16.72
C ASP A 113 -9.01 -26.74 16.26
N LEU A 114 -8.39 -25.91 17.11
CA LEU A 114 -7.12 -25.25 16.84
C LEU A 114 -5.91 -26.11 17.21
N SER A 115 -4.82 -25.97 16.46
CA SER A 115 -3.52 -26.46 16.93
C SER A 115 -3.11 -25.73 18.22
N ALA A 116 -2.29 -26.36 19.06
CA ALA A 116 -1.83 -25.76 20.31
C ALA A 116 -1.12 -24.41 20.07
N GLU A 117 -0.32 -24.32 19.00
CA GLU A 117 0.40 -23.10 18.62
C GLU A 117 -0.57 -22.01 18.15
N ARG A 118 -1.59 -22.37 17.37
CA ARG A 118 -2.61 -21.43 16.87
C ARG A 118 -3.52 -20.94 18.00
N PHE A 119 -3.90 -21.82 18.91
CA PHE A 119 -4.64 -21.45 20.11
C PHE A 119 -3.82 -20.50 20.98
N ASN A 120 -2.56 -20.82 21.25
CA ASN A 120 -1.67 -19.98 22.06
C ASN A 120 -1.44 -18.61 21.40
N LEU A 121 -1.30 -18.57 20.07
CA LEU A 121 -1.23 -17.33 19.31
C LEU A 121 -2.48 -16.49 19.52
N LEU A 122 -3.66 -17.06 19.30
CA LEU A 122 -4.94 -16.36 19.42
C LEU A 122 -5.13 -15.80 20.83
N ALA A 123 -4.90 -16.63 21.85
CA ALA A 123 -5.11 -16.29 23.25
C ALA A 123 -4.17 -15.17 23.75
N ASN A 124 -2.93 -15.12 23.26
CA ASN A 124 -1.92 -14.16 23.72
C ASN A 124 -1.68 -13.00 22.74
N TYR A 125 -2.45 -12.94 21.64
CA TYR A 125 -2.16 -12.07 20.51
C TYR A 125 -1.97 -10.60 20.90
N HIS A 126 -2.89 -9.98 21.64
CA HIS A 126 -2.77 -8.56 22.00
C HIS A 126 -1.59 -8.25 22.91
N GLN A 127 -1.22 -9.18 23.80
CA GLN A 127 -0.02 -9.02 24.64
C GLN A 127 1.24 -9.08 23.78
N LEU A 128 1.32 -10.07 22.87
CA LEU A 128 2.46 -10.24 21.97
C LEU A 128 2.58 -9.07 20.99
N ASP A 129 1.46 -8.58 20.45
CA ASP A 129 1.45 -7.41 19.59
C ASP A 129 1.89 -6.15 20.35
N GLY A 130 1.41 -5.93 21.58
CA GLY A 130 1.89 -4.82 22.41
C GLY A 130 3.40 -4.85 22.63
N LEU A 131 3.97 -6.03 22.93
CA LEU A 131 5.42 -6.21 23.06
C LEU A 131 6.16 -5.97 21.73
N TRP A 132 5.56 -6.40 20.61
CA TRP A 132 6.09 -6.17 19.28
C TRP A 132 6.12 -4.70 18.89
N GLN A 133 5.03 -3.95 19.10
CA GLN A 133 4.98 -2.51 18.83
C GLN A 133 6.03 -1.75 19.65
N GLN A 134 6.21 -2.13 20.92
CA GLN A 134 7.26 -1.55 21.75
C GLN A 134 8.67 -1.90 21.23
N SER A 135 8.91 -3.15 20.85
CA SER A 135 10.21 -3.59 20.35
C SER A 135 10.59 -2.90 19.04
N VAL A 136 9.68 -2.88 18.05
CA VAL A 136 9.93 -2.25 16.76
C VAL A 136 10.10 -0.74 16.88
N GLY A 137 9.34 -0.09 17.78
CA GLY A 137 9.49 1.34 18.06
C GLY A 137 10.85 1.74 18.64
N ASN A 138 11.56 0.79 19.28
CA ASN A 138 12.91 0.99 19.80
C ASN A 138 14.01 0.46 18.87
N LEU A 139 13.64 -0.09 17.71
CA LEU A 139 14.58 -0.69 16.78
C LEU A 139 15.28 0.40 15.96
N LEU A 140 16.52 0.69 16.33
CA LEU A 140 17.35 1.65 15.60
C LEU A 140 18.14 0.95 14.50
N PHE A 141 17.94 1.35 13.26
CA PHE A 141 18.78 0.96 12.13
C PHE A 141 19.78 2.07 11.83
N ASP A 142 21.03 1.67 11.62
CA ASP A 142 22.02 2.57 11.04
C ASP A 142 21.78 2.66 9.52
N GLU A 143 21.80 3.86 8.96
CA GLU A 143 21.63 4.09 7.53
C GLU A 143 22.74 3.43 6.70
N GLN A 144 23.91 3.20 7.30
CA GLN A 144 25.03 2.52 6.65
C GLN A 144 24.94 0.99 6.71
N GLN A 145 23.99 0.44 7.47
CA GLN A 145 23.84 -1.02 7.55
C GLN A 145 23.27 -1.60 6.25
N PRO A 146 23.87 -2.69 5.71
CA PRO A 146 23.32 -3.40 4.57
C PRO A 146 21.86 -3.84 4.81
N LEU A 147 21.05 -3.88 3.75
CA LEU A 147 19.64 -4.31 3.84
C LEU A 147 19.52 -5.69 4.52
N ALA A 148 20.34 -6.66 4.11
CA ALA A 148 20.37 -8.00 4.69
C ALA A 148 20.56 -8.00 6.21
N SER A 149 21.42 -7.13 6.73
CA SER A 149 21.67 -7.03 8.18
C SER A 149 20.47 -6.44 8.92
N ARG A 150 19.83 -5.42 8.34
CA ARG A 150 18.64 -4.78 8.91
C ARG A 150 17.45 -5.75 8.94
N VAL A 151 17.21 -6.47 7.84
CA VAL A 151 16.17 -7.51 7.75
C VAL A 151 16.44 -8.64 8.75
N ALA A 152 17.67 -9.15 8.83
CA ALA A 152 18.02 -10.22 9.77
C ALA A 152 17.77 -9.79 11.23
N ARG A 153 18.10 -8.54 11.57
CA ARG A 153 17.84 -7.99 12.91
C ARG A 153 16.33 -7.88 13.19
N LEU A 154 15.55 -7.34 12.26
CA LEU A 154 14.09 -7.26 12.40
C LEU A 154 13.47 -8.63 12.62
N LYS A 155 13.82 -9.62 11.79
CA LYS A 155 13.35 -11.02 11.92
C LYS A 155 13.78 -11.63 13.25
N SER A 156 14.98 -11.34 13.72
CA SER A 156 15.45 -11.79 15.04
C SER A 156 14.62 -11.22 16.18
N GLU A 157 14.30 -9.92 16.16
CA GLU A 157 13.42 -9.32 17.18
C GLU A 157 12.00 -9.91 17.13
N ALA A 158 11.45 -10.13 15.94
CA ALA A 158 10.16 -10.79 15.81
C ALA A 158 10.17 -12.20 16.42
N ARG A 159 11.20 -13.00 16.18
CA ARG A 159 11.33 -14.34 16.76
C ARG A 159 11.51 -14.33 18.29
N LYS A 160 12.09 -13.28 18.87
CA LYS A 160 12.18 -13.16 20.35
C LYS A 160 10.80 -13.02 21.01
N ILE A 161 9.86 -12.36 20.33
CA ILE A 161 8.53 -12.10 20.87
C ILE A 161 7.56 -13.22 20.48
N TRP A 162 7.50 -13.53 19.20
CA TRP A 162 6.52 -14.46 18.63
C TRP A 162 7.02 -15.90 18.56
N GLY A 163 8.31 -16.16 18.84
CA GLY A 163 8.90 -17.48 18.65
C GLY A 163 8.85 -17.92 17.18
N GLU A 164 8.56 -19.19 16.96
CA GLU A 164 8.39 -19.76 15.60
C GLU A 164 7.16 -19.20 14.87
N LEU A 165 6.17 -18.68 15.60
CA LEU A 165 4.99 -18.04 15.01
C LEU A 165 5.31 -16.72 14.32
N ALA A 166 6.52 -16.18 14.47
CA ALA A 166 6.97 -15.01 13.72
C ALA A 166 6.85 -15.24 12.20
N GLU A 167 7.23 -16.44 11.72
CA GLU A 167 7.14 -16.80 10.29
C GLU A 167 5.68 -16.91 9.80
N VAL A 168 4.75 -17.16 10.73
CA VAL A 168 3.33 -17.32 10.43
C VAL A 168 2.62 -15.97 10.46
N ILE A 169 2.85 -15.16 11.50
CA ILE A 169 2.24 -13.83 11.69
C ILE A 169 2.78 -12.82 10.67
N PHE A 170 4.08 -12.88 10.34
CA PHE A 170 4.72 -11.97 9.39
C PHE A 170 4.99 -12.61 8.04
N ALA A 171 4.26 -13.66 7.66
CA ALA A 171 4.53 -14.42 6.45
C ALA A 171 4.61 -13.52 5.20
N ASP A 172 3.68 -12.56 5.06
CA ASP A 172 3.65 -11.67 3.90
C ASP A 172 4.80 -10.67 3.93
N GLU A 173 5.07 -10.07 5.09
CA GLU A 173 6.14 -9.09 5.28
C GLU A 173 7.53 -9.73 5.12
N PHE A 174 7.71 -10.94 5.65
CA PHE A 174 8.97 -11.67 5.53
C PHE A 174 9.21 -12.16 4.11
N ALA A 175 8.17 -12.60 3.41
CA ALA A 175 8.26 -12.90 1.98
C ALA A 175 8.69 -11.66 1.18
N LEU A 176 8.10 -10.49 1.47
CA LEU A 176 8.50 -9.24 0.82
C LEU A 176 9.97 -8.90 1.09
N TYR A 177 10.44 -9.03 2.33
CA TYR A 177 11.84 -8.74 2.66
C TYR A 177 12.81 -9.70 1.98
N ASP A 178 12.51 -11.00 1.99
CA ASP A 178 13.37 -12.00 1.36
C ASP A 178 13.38 -11.84 -0.16
N PHE A 179 12.23 -11.56 -0.77
CA PHE A 179 12.15 -11.20 -2.18
C PHE A 179 13.02 -9.99 -2.49
N SER A 180 12.95 -8.93 -1.69
CA SER A 180 13.79 -7.74 -1.89
C SER A 180 15.28 -8.04 -1.77
N LEU A 181 15.70 -8.88 -0.84
CA LEU A 181 17.09 -9.31 -0.69
C LEU A 181 17.59 -10.13 -1.89
N GLN A 182 16.74 -11.02 -2.42
CA GLN A 182 17.09 -11.77 -3.63
C GLN A 182 17.11 -10.85 -4.86
N ALA A 183 16.19 -9.89 -4.93
CA ALA A 183 16.11 -8.92 -6.03
C ALA A 183 17.36 -8.02 -6.11
N GLU A 184 18.11 -7.79 -5.02
CA GLU A 184 19.41 -7.08 -5.07
C GLU A 184 20.41 -7.78 -6.02
N GLN A 185 20.24 -9.08 -6.32
CA GLN A 185 21.09 -9.78 -7.28
C GLN A 185 20.86 -9.31 -8.72
N LEU A 186 19.72 -8.70 -9.03
CA LEU A 186 19.42 -8.12 -10.34
C LEU A 186 20.34 -6.92 -10.66
N ASP A 187 20.93 -6.28 -9.65
CA ASP A 187 21.90 -5.19 -9.83
C ASP A 187 23.15 -5.60 -10.59
N ALA A 188 23.51 -6.87 -10.53
CA ALA A 188 24.67 -7.44 -11.23
C ALA A 188 24.32 -8.02 -12.61
N VAL A 189 23.04 -8.08 -12.99
CA VAL A 189 22.58 -8.73 -14.22
C VAL A 189 22.71 -7.76 -15.40
N SER A 190 23.15 -8.29 -16.55
CA SER A 190 23.24 -7.52 -17.79
C SER A 190 21.86 -7.12 -18.29
N ALA A 191 21.75 -6.02 -19.06
CA ALA A 191 20.46 -5.63 -19.65
C ALA A 191 19.85 -6.74 -20.54
N GLN A 192 20.69 -7.53 -21.21
CA GLN A 192 20.27 -8.63 -22.09
C GLN A 192 19.67 -9.81 -21.31
N ASP A 193 20.18 -10.09 -20.12
CA ASP A 193 19.74 -11.24 -19.30
C ASP A 193 18.67 -10.86 -18.27
N TYR A 194 18.40 -9.56 -18.09
CA TYR A 194 17.56 -9.02 -17.03
C TYR A 194 16.15 -9.60 -17.02
N VAL A 195 15.47 -9.63 -18.17
CA VAL A 195 14.09 -10.12 -18.28
C VAL A 195 14.00 -11.56 -17.77
N LYS A 196 14.93 -12.41 -18.21
CA LYS A 196 14.99 -13.81 -17.79
C LYS A 196 15.31 -13.94 -16.31
N ALA A 197 16.29 -13.18 -15.80
CA ALA A 197 16.63 -13.23 -14.38
C ALA A 197 15.45 -12.79 -13.49
N PHE A 198 14.68 -11.80 -13.93
CA PHE A 198 13.45 -11.40 -13.25
C PHE A 198 12.36 -12.49 -13.33
N GLU A 199 12.20 -13.16 -14.48
CA GLU A 199 11.27 -14.29 -14.63
C GLU A 199 11.63 -15.48 -13.75
N ASP A 200 12.93 -15.79 -13.63
CA ASP A 200 13.43 -16.83 -12.73
C ASP A 200 13.14 -16.46 -11.27
N LEU A 201 13.37 -15.19 -10.88
CA LEU A 201 13.05 -14.67 -9.55
C LEU A 201 11.55 -14.79 -9.23
N ILE A 202 10.65 -14.32 -10.09
CA ILE A 202 9.20 -14.42 -9.80
C ILE A 202 8.73 -15.89 -9.75
N THR A 203 9.39 -16.78 -10.47
CA THR A 203 9.09 -18.22 -10.46
C THR A 203 9.49 -18.87 -9.15
N GLU A 204 10.64 -18.50 -8.56
CA GLU A 204 11.05 -18.96 -7.23
C GLU A 204 10.01 -18.60 -6.14
N TRP A 205 9.29 -17.49 -6.34
CA TRP A 205 8.28 -16.98 -5.41
C TRP A 205 6.84 -17.36 -5.75
N GLN A 206 6.63 -18.33 -6.64
CA GLN A 206 5.29 -18.81 -6.99
C GLN A 206 4.52 -19.26 -5.73
N GLY A 207 3.26 -18.82 -5.61
CA GLY A 207 2.41 -19.01 -4.42
C GLY A 207 2.48 -17.89 -3.38
N ASN A 208 3.32 -16.86 -3.57
CA ASN A 208 3.35 -15.65 -2.73
C ASN A 208 3.00 -14.38 -3.53
N GLU A 209 2.38 -14.50 -4.70
CA GLU A 209 2.13 -13.40 -5.63
C GLU A 209 1.36 -12.26 -4.98
N ASN A 210 0.29 -12.57 -4.24
CA ASN A 210 -0.51 -11.57 -3.56
C ASN A 210 0.27 -10.84 -2.44
N ALA A 211 1.19 -11.54 -1.77
CA ALA A 211 2.01 -10.93 -0.72
C ALA A 211 3.04 -9.96 -1.33
N LEU A 212 3.55 -10.29 -2.52
CA LEU A 212 4.57 -9.55 -3.23
C LEU A 212 4.01 -8.49 -4.20
N GLY A 213 2.70 -8.47 -4.44
CA GLY A 213 2.07 -7.63 -5.46
C GLY A 213 2.55 -8.02 -6.86
N LEU A 214 2.47 -9.32 -7.17
CA LEU A 214 2.82 -9.93 -8.45
C LEU A 214 1.62 -10.68 -9.05
N ASP A 215 0.41 -10.33 -8.64
CA ASP A 215 -0.86 -11.01 -8.94
C ASP A 215 -1.40 -10.71 -10.34
N SER A 216 -0.84 -9.70 -11.01
CA SER A 216 -1.20 -9.34 -12.39
C SER A 216 0.04 -9.06 -13.25
N ASN A 217 -0.11 -9.14 -14.56
CA ASN A 217 1.02 -8.82 -15.44
C ASN A 217 1.41 -7.34 -15.34
N GLN A 218 0.45 -6.44 -15.11
CA GLN A 218 0.74 -5.02 -14.90
C GLN A 218 1.62 -4.81 -13.65
N THR A 219 1.30 -5.44 -12.53
CA THR A 219 2.12 -5.32 -11.31
C THR A 219 3.49 -5.98 -11.45
N LYS A 220 3.58 -7.10 -12.19
CA LYS A 220 4.87 -7.70 -12.58
C LYS A 220 5.73 -6.75 -13.42
N TYR A 221 5.13 -6.09 -14.41
CA TYR A 221 5.81 -5.06 -15.20
C TYR A 221 6.33 -3.91 -14.33
N GLU A 222 5.47 -3.34 -13.49
CA GLU A 222 5.83 -2.23 -12.61
C GLU A 222 6.98 -2.63 -11.66
N ARG A 223 6.92 -3.84 -11.12
CA ARG A 223 7.99 -4.39 -10.29
C ARG A 223 9.28 -4.58 -11.08
N ALA A 224 9.21 -5.16 -12.28
CA ALA A 224 10.36 -5.38 -13.14
C ALA A 224 11.06 -4.06 -13.49
N VAL A 225 10.30 -3.01 -13.79
CA VAL A 225 10.85 -1.68 -14.09
C VAL A 225 11.46 -1.02 -12.86
N ALA A 226 10.81 -1.14 -11.69
CA ALA A 226 11.31 -0.57 -10.44
C ALA A 226 12.62 -1.21 -9.96
N LEU A 227 12.88 -2.46 -10.34
CA LEU A 227 14.10 -3.19 -9.99
C LEU A 227 15.23 -3.02 -11.03
N ILE A 228 15.01 -2.25 -12.10
CA ILE A 228 16.09 -2.00 -13.07
C ILE A 228 17.20 -1.20 -12.37
N PRO A 229 18.46 -1.65 -12.44
CA PRO A 229 19.55 -1.02 -11.71
C PRO A 229 19.72 0.44 -12.10
N ALA A 230 19.81 1.33 -11.10
CA ALA A 230 19.95 2.77 -11.33
C ALA A 230 21.26 3.13 -12.05
N SER A 231 22.27 2.26 -11.98
CA SER A 231 23.55 2.38 -12.69
C SER A 231 23.47 2.01 -14.17
N MET A 232 22.37 1.40 -14.63
CA MET A 232 22.19 1.00 -16.03
C MET A 232 22.15 2.23 -16.96
N ASN A 233 22.78 2.12 -18.13
CA ASN A 233 22.79 3.20 -19.11
C ASN A 233 21.36 3.56 -19.56
N GLY A 234 21.09 4.85 -19.77
CA GLY A 234 19.75 5.32 -20.15
C GLY A 234 19.19 4.71 -21.45
N ILE A 235 20.03 4.42 -22.44
CA ILE A 235 19.60 3.75 -23.69
C ILE A 235 19.23 2.29 -23.39
N GLU A 236 20.11 1.56 -22.72
CA GLU A 236 19.88 0.16 -22.34
C GLU A 236 18.62 0.02 -21.47
N ARG A 237 18.46 0.91 -20.49
CA ARG A 237 17.27 0.99 -19.64
C ARG A 237 16.01 1.22 -20.46
N GLN A 238 16.03 2.14 -21.42
CA GLN A 238 14.86 2.42 -22.24
C GLN A 238 14.49 1.25 -23.15
N THR A 239 15.49 0.57 -23.72
CA THR A 239 15.28 -0.65 -24.51
C THR A 239 14.70 -1.77 -23.65
N LEU A 240 15.25 -1.98 -22.45
CA LEU A 240 14.76 -2.98 -21.51
C LEU A 240 13.32 -2.70 -21.06
N ILE A 241 12.96 -1.44 -20.79
CA ILE A 241 11.58 -1.07 -20.46
C ILE A 241 10.63 -1.42 -21.61
N GLN A 242 11.01 -1.17 -22.87
CA GLN A 242 10.18 -1.54 -24.03
C GLN A 242 10.00 -3.05 -24.16
N GLU A 243 11.05 -3.83 -23.85
CA GLU A 243 10.98 -5.28 -23.84
C GLU A 243 10.05 -5.78 -22.73
N LEU A 244 10.16 -5.23 -21.51
CA LEU A 244 9.27 -5.54 -20.40
C LEU A 244 7.81 -5.17 -20.70
N GLN A 245 7.56 -4.03 -21.36
CA GLN A 245 6.21 -3.65 -21.82
C GLN A 245 5.63 -4.71 -22.74
N LYS A 246 6.41 -5.17 -23.72
CA LYS A 246 5.97 -6.20 -24.68
C LYS A 246 5.68 -7.54 -24.01
N ASN A 247 6.44 -7.91 -22.98
CA ASN A 247 6.32 -9.21 -22.33
C ASN A 247 5.14 -9.29 -21.35
N TYR A 248 4.85 -8.18 -20.66
CA TYR A 248 3.87 -8.19 -19.57
C TYR A 248 2.57 -7.45 -19.92
N LEU A 249 2.61 -6.41 -20.75
CA LEU A 249 1.44 -5.57 -20.98
C LEU A 249 0.73 -5.90 -22.28
N SER A 250 -0.58 -5.77 -22.27
CA SER A 250 -1.36 -5.68 -23.49
C SER A 250 -1.07 -4.37 -24.23
N GLU A 251 -1.45 -4.31 -25.51
CA GLU A 251 -1.36 -3.08 -26.31
C GLU A 251 -2.19 -1.94 -25.69
N GLN A 252 -3.35 -2.26 -25.12
CA GLN A 252 -4.18 -1.28 -24.43
C GLN A 252 -3.48 -0.70 -23.20
N GLU A 253 -2.92 -1.54 -22.34
CA GLU A 253 -2.18 -1.11 -21.14
C GLU A 253 -0.94 -0.30 -21.51
N SER A 254 -0.19 -0.75 -22.53
CA SER A 254 0.99 -0.03 -23.05
C SER A 254 0.61 1.37 -23.54
N ASN A 255 -0.50 1.51 -24.27
CA ASN A 255 -1.00 2.80 -24.73
C ASN A 255 -1.46 3.70 -23.57
N GLN A 256 -2.09 3.13 -22.54
CA GLN A 256 -2.48 3.87 -21.34
C GLN A 256 -1.26 4.41 -20.59
N ILE A 257 -0.23 3.59 -20.38
CA ILE A 257 1.02 4.01 -19.72
C ILE A 257 1.69 5.13 -20.51
N ARG A 258 1.86 4.97 -21.82
CA ARG A 258 2.45 6.01 -22.68
C ARG A 258 1.66 7.32 -22.62
N THR A 259 0.33 7.25 -22.58
CA THR A 259 -0.53 8.43 -22.46
C THR A 259 -0.32 9.13 -21.12
N ARG A 260 -0.24 8.36 -20.02
CA ARG A 260 0.03 8.90 -18.68
C ARG A 260 1.41 9.53 -18.58
N GLU A 261 2.46 8.90 -19.12
CA GLU A 261 3.81 9.49 -19.16
C GLU A 261 3.82 10.83 -19.89
N GLN A 262 3.11 10.94 -21.01
CA GLN A 262 2.95 12.21 -21.73
C GLN A 262 2.17 13.25 -20.90
N GLN A 263 1.14 12.83 -20.16
CA GLN A 263 0.40 13.72 -19.25
C GLN A 263 1.30 14.22 -18.12
N ILE A 264 2.11 13.37 -17.50
CA ILE A 264 3.07 13.75 -16.44
C ILE A 264 4.06 14.79 -16.98
N VAL A 265 4.60 14.60 -18.19
CA VAL A 265 5.50 15.58 -18.81
C VAL A 265 4.80 16.92 -19.00
N LYS A 266 3.56 16.92 -19.50
CA LYS A 266 2.75 18.15 -19.67
C LYS A 266 2.46 18.82 -18.32
N GLN A 267 2.07 18.07 -17.30
CA GLN A 267 1.81 18.56 -15.95
C GLN A 267 3.07 19.17 -15.33
N LYS A 268 4.22 18.51 -15.43
CA LYS A 268 5.51 19.04 -14.97
C LYS A 268 5.85 20.36 -15.67
N GLN A 269 5.58 20.46 -16.97
CA GLN A 269 5.77 21.70 -17.71
C GLN A 269 4.80 22.79 -17.25
N GLN A 270 3.52 22.47 -17.05
CA GLN A 270 2.51 23.41 -16.55
C GLN A 270 2.87 23.95 -15.16
N VAL A 271 3.35 23.09 -14.25
CA VAL A 271 3.83 23.51 -12.91
C VAL A 271 5.02 24.47 -13.02
N ARG A 272 6.00 24.17 -13.88
CA ARG A 272 7.15 25.06 -14.10
C ARG A 272 6.73 26.41 -14.68
N SER A 273 5.82 26.41 -15.65
CA SER A 273 5.26 27.65 -16.22
C SER A 273 4.53 28.46 -15.15
N TYR A 274 3.66 27.81 -14.37
CA TYR A 274 2.92 28.44 -13.27
C TYR A 274 3.86 29.12 -12.27
N GLN A 275 4.89 28.40 -11.80
CA GLN A 275 5.87 28.95 -10.85
C GLN A 275 6.62 30.15 -11.42
N THR A 276 6.98 30.10 -12.71
CA THR A 276 7.69 31.17 -13.40
C THR A 276 6.82 32.43 -13.51
N GLU A 277 5.59 32.28 -13.98
CA GLU A 277 4.65 33.39 -14.16
C GLU A 277 4.17 33.98 -12.83
N LEU A 278 3.96 33.14 -11.81
CA LEU A 278 3.64 33.58 -10.46
C LEU A 278 4.75 34.49 -9.90
N LYS A 279 6.02 34.07 -10.06
CA LYS A 279 7.17 34.88 -9.62
C LYS A 279 7.24 36.23 -10.33
N GLN A 280 6.89 36.28 -11.62
CA GLN A 280 6.82 37.53 -12.37
C GLN A 280 5.69 38.44 -11.86
N LEU A 281 4.52 37.87 -11.56
CA LEU A 281 3.42 38.62 -10.94
C LEU A 281 3.85 39.18 -9.57
N GLU A 282 4.42 38.36 -8.70
CA GLU A 282 4.90 38.78 -7.38
C GLU A 282 5.92 39.93 -7.47
N SER A 283 6.85 39.86 -8.44
CA SER A 283 7.80 40.95 -8.69
C SER A 283 7.13 42.24 -9.16
N ARG A 284 6.08 42.15 -10.00
CA ARG A 284 5.29 43.32 -10.43
C ARG A 284 4.52 43.92 -9.26
N LEU A 285 3.88 43.07 -8.44
CA LEU A 285 3.16 43.50 -7.24
C LEU A 285 4.12 44.17 -6.25
N ALA A 286 5.30 43.62 -6.00
CA ALA A 286 6.31 44.25 -5.15
C ALA A 286 6.71 45.66 -5.66
N THR A 287 6.88 45.80 -6.97
CA THR A 287 7.17 47.10 -7.60
C THR A 287 6.00 48.09 -7.41
N GLN A 288 4.77 47.65 -7.61
CA GLN A 288 3.57 48.47 -7.38
C GLN A 288 3.43 48.90 -5.93
N ARG A 289 3.71 47.99 -4.98
CA ARG A 289 3.74 48.31 -3.54
C ARG A 289 4.72 49.41 -3.21
N ALA A 290 5.91 49.37 -3.80
CA ALA A 290 6.95 50.36 -3.58
C ALA A 290 6.71 51.70 -4.32
N THR A 291 5.76 51.75 -5.27
CA THR A 291 5.55 52.90 -6.15
C THR A 291 4.09 53.38 -6.12
N SER A 292 3.27 52.95 -7.07
CA SER A 292 1.89 53.41 -7.26
C SER A 292 0.95 53.14 -6.08
N HIS A 293 1.30 52.19 -5.22
CA HIS A 293 0.53 51.78 -4.04
C HIS A 293 1.31 52.03 -2.74
N ALA A 294 2.33 52.89 -2.75
CA ALA A 294 3.16 53.17 -1.57
C ALA A 294 2.36 53.80 -0.42
N SER A 295 1.36 54.63 -0.73
CA SER A 295 0.50 55.31 0.24
C SER A 295 -0.63 54.44 0.79
N TRP A 296 -0.81 53.23 0.27
CA TRP A 296 -1.89 52.35 0.70
C TRP A 296 -1.64 51.81 2.10
N SER A 297 -2.74 51.62 2.85
CA SER A 297 -2.70 50.89 4.11
C SER A 297 -2.29 49.43 3.87
N GLU A 298 -1.72 48.78 4.88
CA GLU A 298 -1.35 47.36 4.76
C GLU A 298 -2.58 46.47 4.49
N SER A 299 -3.75 46.82 5.06
CA SER A 299 -5.00 46.08 4.81
C SER A 299 -5.48 46.20 3.37
N ASP A 300 -5.37 47.37 2.75
CA ASP A 300 -5.79 47.57 1.36
C ASP A 300 -4.81 46.89 0.40
N TRP A 301 -3.51 46.95 0.71
CA TRP A 301 -2.48 46.24 -0.03
C TRP A 301 -2.69 44.72 0.00
N GLN A 302 -2.89 44.13 1.17
CA GLN A 302 -3.13 42.69 1.29
C GLN A 302 -4.38 42.26 0.53
N ARG A 303 -5.47 43.03 0.60
CA ARG A 303 -6.69 42.71 -0.15
C ARG A 303 -6.45 42.71 -1.66
N TYR A 304 -5.72 43.70 -2.16
CA TYR A 304 -5.39 43.79 -3.58
C TYR A 304 -4.43 42.67 -4.01
N TYR A 305 -3.36 42.43 -3.25
CA TYR A 305 -2.41 41.35 -3.51
C TYR A 305 -3.11 40.00 -3.63
N GLN A 306 -3.96 39.64 -2.65
CA GLN A 306 -4.69 38.38 -2.68
C GLN A 306 -5.66 38.30 -3.86
N LYS A 307 -6.29 39.41 -4.25
CA LYS A 307 -7.16 39.48 -5.43
C LYS A 307 -6.38 39.20 -6.72
N GLU A 308 -5.21 39.80 -6.89
CA GLU A 308 -4.38 39.61 -8.09
C GLU A 308 -3.84 38.17 -8.18
N ILE A 309 -3.40 37.60 -7.06
CA ILE A 309 -3.00 36.18 -7.00
C ILE A 309 -4.18 35.26 -7.35
N ALA A 310 -5.37 35.54 -6.82
CA ALA A 310 -6.57 34.75 -7.11
C ALA A 310 -7.04 34.88 -8.57
N ASN A 311 -6.91 36.07 -9.18
CA ASN A 311 -7.19 36.28 -10.60
C ASN A 311 -6.22 35.48 -11.47
N PHE A 312 -4.92 35.61 -11.20
CA PHE A 312 -3.88 34.88 -11.91
C PHE A 312 -4.10 33.36 -11.86
N ARG A 313 -4.39 32.79 -10.68
CA ARG A 313 -4.68 31.35 -10.56
C ARG A 313 -5.87 30.93 -11.43
N ARG A 314 -6.96 31.71 -11.41
CA ARG A 314 -8.15 31.39 -12.22
C ARG A 314 -7.86 31.46 -13.70
N GLU A 315 -7.12 32.48 -14.14
CA GLU A 315 -6.76 32.64 -15.56
C GLU A 315 -5.81 31.53 -16.03
N PHE A 316 -4.77 31.22 -15.24
CA PHE A 316 -3.76 30.23 -15.60
C PHE A 316 -4.34 28.80 -15.73
N PHE A 317 -5.31 28.43 -14.89
CA PHE A 317 -5.92 27.09 -14.92
C PHE A 317 -7.22 27.01 -15.75
N ALA A 318 -7.68 28.12 -16.32
CA ALA A 318 -8.84 28.12 -17.23
C ALA A 318 -8.46 27.88 -18.71
N SER A 319 -7.18 28.01 -19.05
CA SER A 319 -6.60 27.72 -20.38
C SER A 319 -6.08 26.29 -20.47
#